data_AF-A0A534RQJ2-F1
#
_entry.id   AF-A0A534RQJ2-F1
#
_cell.length_a   1.000
_cell.length_b   1.000
_cell.length_c   1.000
_cell.angle_alpha   90.00
_cell.angle_beta   90.00
_cell.angle_gamma   90.00
#
_symmetry.space_group_name_H-M   'P 1'
#
loop_
_entity.id
_entity.type
_entity.pdbx_description
1 polymer ?
#
loop_
_entity_poly.entity_id
_entity_poly.type
_entity_poly.pdbx_seq_one_letter_code
_entity_poly.pdbx_strand_id
1 'polypeptide(L)'
;MKSRVGKTPLQIMAEIIHLRAILQARRRQREQEYLHRCIAAIEQSLRHQVDEFAQAPADEWPVRASKIRKLSELLEYTTGLL
;
A
#
# COMPACT_ATOMS: atom_id res chain seq x y z
N MET A 1 22.55 4.68 50.74
CA MET A 1 21.41 5.39 50.12
C MET A 1 21.62 5.41 48.61
N LYS A 2 20.91 4.59 47.82
CA LYS A 2 21.01 4.63 46.35
C LYS A 2 20.24 5.86 45.87
N SER A 3 20.97 6.86 45.39
CA SER A 3 20.40 8.07 44.79
C SER A 3 19.54 7.65 43.59
N ARG A 4 18.23 7.89 43.64
CA ARG A 4 17.36 7.76 42.47
C ARG A 4 17.68 8.97 41.58
N VAL A 5 18.71 8.84 40.75
CA VAL A 5 18.96 9.79 39.67
C VAL A 5 17.82 9.59 38.67
N GLY A 6 16.78 10.41 38.80
CA GLY A 6 15.71 10.49 37.82
C GLY A 6 16.29 10.89 36.46
N LYS A 7 15.69 10.39 35.39
CA LYS A 7 16.09 10.77 34.02
C LYS A 7 16.05 12.29 33.89
N THR A 8 17.09 12.86 33.29
CA THR A 8 17.10 14.29 32.99
C THR A 8 16.07 14.60 31.90
N PRO A 9 15.57 15.86 31.80
CA PRO A 9 14.67 16.25 30.72
C PRO A 9 15.20 15.93 29.31
N LEU A 10 16.53 16.00 29.11
CA LEU A 10 17.18 15.64 27.85
C LEU A 10 17.09 14.14 27.55
N GLN A 11 17.27 13.29 28.57
CA GLN A 11 17.11 11.83 28.42
C GLN A 11 15.66 11.46 28.10
N ILE A 12 14.69 12.12 28.75
CA ILE A 12 13.26 11.93 28.46
C ILE A 12 12.95 12.37 27.02
N MET A 13 13.48 13.50 26.58
CA MET A 13 13.25 14.00 25.21
C MET A 13 13.85 13.06 24.15
N ALA A 14 15.05 12.53 24.38
CA ALA A 14 15.68 11.57 23.48
C ALA A 14 14.84 10.28 23.33
N GLU A 15 14.26 9.78 24.43
CA GLU A 15 13.34 8.65 24.38
C GLU A 15 12.06 8.95 23.60
N ILE A 16 11.49 10.15 23.76
CA ILE A 16 10.31 10.58 23.01
C ILE A 16 10.60 10.65 21.51
N ILE A 17 11.74 11.22 21.11
CA ILE A 17 12.15 11.30 19.70
C ILE A 17 12.32 9.88 19.11
N HIS A 18 12.98 8.99 19.86
CA HIS A 18 13.17 7.61 19.42
C HIS A 18 11.85 6.87 19.24
N LEU A 19 10.91 6.99 20.19
CA LEU A 19 9.58 6.41 20.09
C LEU A 19 8.80 6.96 18.89
N ARG A 20 8.88 8.26 18.61
CA ARG A 20 8.27 8.87 17.42
C ARG A 20 8.85 8.29 16.13
N ALA A 21 10.16 8.12 16.06
CA ALA A 21 10.81 7.52 14.89
C ALA A 21 10.33 6.07 14.65
N ILE A 22 10.21 5.26 15.70
CA ILE A 22 9.67 3.89 15.62
C ILE A 22 8.23 3.91 15.11
N LEU A 23 7.37 4.78 15.68
CA LEU A 23 5.97 4.88 15.25
C LEU A 23 5.85 5.32 13.79
N GLN A 24 6.68 6.26 13.36
CA GLN A 24 6.70 6.71 11.97
C GLN A 24 7.17 5.60 11.02
N ALA A 25 8.21 4.85 11.39
CA ALA A 25 8.67 3.70 10.61
C ALA A 25 7.58 2.64 10.47
N ARG A 26 6.88 2.30 11.57
CA ARG A 26 5.74 1.38 11.55
C ARG A 26 4.61 1.88 10.66
N ARG A 27 4.33 3.19 10.66
CA ARG A 27 3.32 3.78 9.80
C ARG A 27 3.69 3.61 8.32
N ARG A 28 4.93 3.94 7.93
CA ARG A 28 5.41 3.75 6.55
C ARG A 28 5.33 2.28 6.12
N GLN A 29 5.71 1.36 7.00
CA GLN A 29 5.61 -0.07 6.73
C GLN A 29 4.16 -0.51 6.46
N ARG A 30 3.20 -0.02 7.26
CA ARG A 30 1.78 -0.30 7.01
C ARG A 30 1.30 0.32 5.70
N GLU A 31 1.68 1.56 5.42
CA GLU A 31 1.32 2.24 4.17
C GLU A 31 1.83 1.44 2.95
N GLN A 32 3.07 0.96 2.99
CA GLN A 32 3.62 0.06 1.97
C GLN A 32 2.85 -1.27 1.88
N GLU A 33 2.51 -1.88 3.01
CA GLU A 33 1.74 -3.13 3.03
C GLU A 33 0.34 -2.95 2.42
N TYR A 34 -0.33 -1.84 2.73
CA TYR A 34 -1.62 -1.50 2.11
C TYR A 34 -1.48 -1.28 0.61
N LEU A 35 -0.42 -0.60 0.16
CA LEU A 35 -0.18 -0.38 -1.27
C LEU A 35 0.05 -1.71 -2.00
N HIS A 36 0.85 -2.61 -1.45
CA HIS A 36 1.02 -3.96 -1.99
C HIS A 36 -0.30 -4.74 -2.06
N ARG A 37 -1.16 -4.63 -1.04
CA ARG A 37 -2.48 -5.26 -1.05
C ARG A 37 -3.39 -4.68 -2.14
N CYS A 38 -3.36 -3.37 -2.35
CA CYS A 38 -4.09 -2.72 -3.44
C CYS A 38 -3.62 -3.22 -4.81
N ILE A 39 -2.30 -3.29 -5.02
CA ILE A 39 -1.70 -3.82 -6.26
C ILE A 39 -2.16 -5.25 -6.51
N ALA A 40 -2.04 -6.13 -5.52
CA ALA A 40 -2.48 -7.52 -5.65
C ALA A 40 -3.98 -7.65 -6.01
N ALA A 41 -4.84 -6.80 -5.42
CA ALA A 41 -6.27 -6.78 -5.74
C ALA A 41 -6.55 -6.31 -7.16
N ILE A 42 -5.81 -5.31 -7.66
CA ILE A 42 -5.93 -4.81 -9.04
C ILE A 42 -5.44 -5.89 -10.02
N GLU A 43 -4.31 -6.54 -9.76
CA GLU A 43 -3.78 -7.64 -10.58
C GLU A 43 -4.78 -8.80 -10.67
N GLN A 44 -5.34 -9.22 -9.53
CA GLN A 44 -6.36 -10.26 -9.50
C GLN A 44 -7.59 -9.87 -10.33
N SER A 45 -8.05 -8.62 -10.21
CA SER A 45 -9.19 -8.10 -10.96
C SER A 45 -8.91 -8.06 -12.46
N LEU A 46 -7.71 -7.61 -12.84
CA LEU A 46 -7.27 -7.55 -14.23
C LEU A 46 -7.23 -8.95 -14.86
N ARG A 47 -6.62 -9.93 -14.16
CA ARG A 47 -6.56 -11.32 -14.61
C ARG A 47 -7.95 -11.90 -14.84
N HIS A 48 -8.85 -11.71 -13.88
CA HIS A 48 -10.23 -12.15 -14.01
C HIS A 48 -10.94 -11.50 -15.22
N GLN A 49 -10.74 -10.20 -15.46
CA GLN A 49 -11.34 -9.53 -16.61
C GLN A 49 -10.78 -9.98 -17.96
N VAL A 50 -9.50 -10.32 -18.03
CA VAL A 50 -8.89 -10.92 -19.22
C VAL A 50 -9.47 -12.31 -19.48
N ASP A 51 -9.62 -13.13 -18.44
CA ASP A 51 -10.21 -14.47 -18.54
C ASP A 51 -11.68 -14.42 -19.00
N GLU A 52 -12.45 -13.44 -18.51
CA GLU A 52 -13.83 -13.21 -18.96
C GLU A 52 -13.89 -12.67 -20.39
N PHE A 53 -12.97 -11.77 -20.78
CA PHE A 53 -12.94 -11.20 -22.12
C PHE A 53 -12.75 -12.28 -23.19
N ALA A 54 -11.90 -13.28 -22.93
CA ALA A 54 -11.68 -14.41 -23.82
C ALA A 54 -12.95 -15.24 -24.10
N GLN A 55 -13.96 -15.16 -23.23
CA GLN A 55 -15.23 -15.91 -23.32
C GLN A 55 -16.42 -15.03 -23.73
N ALA A 56 -16.21 -13.71 -23.86
CA ALA A 56 -17.28 -12.75 -24.06
C ALA A 56 -17.78 -12.73 -25.51
N PRO A 57 -19.09 -12.46 -25.72
CA PRO A 57 -19.63 -12.24 -27.06
C PRO A 57 -19.11 -10.91 -27.64
N ALA A 58 -19.05 -10.83 -28.97
CA ALA A 58 -18.35 -9.76 -29.69
C ALA A 58 -18.95 -8.35 -29.46
N ASP A 59 -20.24 -8.26 -29.16
CA ASP A 59 -20.94 -7.03 -28.81
C ASP A 59 -20.51 -6.45 -27.45
N GLU A 60 -19.99 -7.28 -26.54
CA GLU A 60 -19.47 -6.85 -25.24
C GLU A 60 -17.98 -6.45 -25.28
N TRP A 61 -17.26 -6.80 -26.36
CA TRP A 61 -15.81 -6.59 -26.44
C TRP A 61 -15.37 -5.14 -26.20
N PRO A 62 -16.01 -4.10 -26.79
CA PRO A 62 -15.57 -2.72 -26.58
C PRO A 62 -15.62 -2.29 -25.10
N VAL A 63 -16.68 -2.70 -24.39
CA VAL A 63 -16.88 -2.35 -22.98
C VAL A 63 -15.85 -3.08 -22.11
N ARG A 64 -15.65 -4.38 -22.36
CA ARG A 64 -14.70 -5.20 -21.60
C ARG A 64 -13.25 -4.80 -21.85
N ALA A 65 -12.87 -4.52 -23.10
CA ALA A 65 -11.55 -3.99 -23.45
C ALA A 65 -11.27 -2.64 -22.76
N SER A 66 -12.29 -1.76 -22.68
CA SER A 66 -12.20 -0.50 -21.94
C SER A 66 -11.97 -0.73 -20.44
N LYS A 67 -12.63 -1.71 -19.84
CA LYS A 67 -12.45 -2.08 -18.42
C LYS A 67 -11.06 -2.65 -18.16
N ILE A 68 -10.55 -3.54 -19.02
CA ILE A 68 -9.18 -4.06 -18.96
C ILE A 68 -8.17 -2.90 -19.02
N ARG A 69 -8.30 -2.01 -20.01
CA ARG A 69 -7.42 -0.84 -20.15
C ARG A 69 -7.38 0.01 -18.88
N LYS A 70 -8.55 0.35 -18.31
CA LYS A 70 -8.64 1.15 -17.08
C LYS A 70 -7.97 0.47 -15.89
N LEU A 71 -8.14 -0.85 -15.75
CA LEU A 71 -7.48 -1.62 -14.69
C LEU A 71 -5.96 -1.65 -14.89
N SER A 72 -5.47 -1.78 -16.12
CA SER A 72 -4.05 -1.70 -16.44
C SER A 72 -3.46 -0.32 -16.12
N GLU A 73 -4.15 0.77 -16.49
CA GLU A 73 -3.73 2.14 -16.17
C GLU A 73 -3.69 2.37 -14.65
N LEU A 74 -4.68 1.86 -13.93
CA LEU A 74 -4.71 1.95 -12.46
C LEU A 74 -3.58 1.13 -11.83
N LEU A 75 -3.27 -0.05 -12.37
CA LEU A 75 -2.15 -0.87 -11.91
C LEU A 75 -0.84 -0.13 -12.10
N GLU A 76 -0.58 0.39 -13.31
CA GLU A 76 0.63 1.17 -13.62
C GLU A 76 0.78 2.36 -12.66
N TYR A 77 -0.27 3.17 -12.50
CA TYR A 77 -0.27 4.28 -11.55
C TYR A 77 0.06 3.84 -10.12
N THR A 78 -0.59 2.77 -9.63
CA THR A 78 -0.43 2.30 -8.26
C THR A 78 0.97 1.70 -8.03
N THR A 79 1.53 1.00 -9.02
CA THR A 79 2.91 0.51 -8.96
C THR A 79 3.94 1.62 -9.00
N GLY A 80 3.65 2.76 -9.64
CA GLY A 80 4.50 3.95 -9.61
C GLY A 80 4.53 4.68 -8.26
N LEU A 81 3.68 4.30 -7.30
CA LEU A 81 3.68 4.82 -5.93
C LEU A 81 4.58 4.02 -4.96
N LEU A 82 5.10 2.86 -5.40
CA LEU A 82 6.07 2.06 -4.64
C LEU A 82 7.47 2.66 -4.72
#